data_AF-A0A1H2DUI7-F1
#
_entry.id   AF-A0A1H2DUI7-F1
#
_cell.length_a   1.000
_cell.length_b   1.000
_cell.length_c   1.000
_cell.angle_alpha   90.00
_cell.angle_beta   90.00
_cell.angle_gamma   90.00
#
_symmetry.space_group_name_H-M   'P 1'
#
loop_
_entity.id
_entity.type
_entity.pdbx_description
1 polymer ?
#
loop_
_entity_poly.entity_id
_entity_poly.type
_entity_poly.pdbx_seq_one_letter_code
_entity_poly.pdbx_strand_id
1 'polypeptide(L)'
;MQSPELSLTGKLDTGLVHGLCLLLAGLKNLGFWLLGLLVLAELPFDFFEYDAGLWDLSWDEVSVTALMSLLLARHLHYCRHFGVGFWAGLARLLLALGRMASFILILAGGVLIATLQMGDASEWLPISAHDDLVGTLFYYGMVLFAIYLAAPASPARPVSVNEATATRIEPTLNTAVKDVSL
;
A
#
# COMPACT_ATOMS: atom_id res chain seq x y z
N MET A 1 3.64 -13.40 40.63
CA MET A 1 2.36 -12.81 40.17
C MET A 1 1.80 -13.74 39.11
N GLN A 2 0.81 -14.56 39.45
CA GLN A 2 0.14 -15.46 38.51
C GLN A 2 -0.81 -14.63 37.65
N SER A 3 -0.67 -14.70 36.32
CA SER A 3 -1.59 -14.06 35.39
C SER A 3 -2.99 -14.66 35.56
N PRO A 4 -4.04 -13.85 35.75
CA PRO A 4 -5.40 -14.36 35.87
C PRO A 4 -5.79 -15.01 34.54
N GLU A 5 -6.13 -16.30 34.57
CA GLU A 5 -6.62 -16.97 33.37
C GLU A 5 -7.94 -16.34 32.93
N LEU A 6 -7.93 -15.75 31.73
CA LEU A 6 -9.13 -15.17 31.11
C LEU A 6 -10.21 -16.24 30.98
N SER A 7 -11.43 -15.89 31.37
CA SER A 7 -12.62 -16.71 31.17
C SER A 7 -12.79 -17.07 29.69
N LEU A 8 -13.45 -18.18 29.38
CA LEU A 8 -13.75 -18.61 28.00
C LEU A 8 -14.39 -17.50 27.17
N THR A 9 -15.28 -16.71 27.78
CA THR A 9 -15.90 -15.53 27.17
C THR A 9 -14.88 -14.44 26.86
N GLY A 10 -13.92 -14.19 27.75
CA GLY A 10 -12.85 -13.22 27.53
C GLY A 10 -11.88 -13.63 26.41
N LYS A 11 -11.60 -14.92 26.26
CA LYS A 11 -10.80 -15.45 25.14
C LYS A 11 -11.54 -15.31 23.81
N LEU A 12 -12.86 -15.55 23.79
CA LEU A 12 -13.69 -15.38 22.59
C LEU A 12 -13.77 -13.90 22.16
N ASP A 13 -14.02 -13.00 23.09
CA ASP A 13 -14.10 -11.56 22.83
C ASP A 13 -12.76 -11.01 22.30
N THR A 14 -11.65 -11.40 22.94
CA THR A 14 -10.30 -11.03 22.47
C THR A 14 -10.02 -11.56 21.07
N GLY A 15 -10.42 -12.79 20.77
CA GLY A 15 -10.28 -13.39 19.44
C GLY A 15 -11.13 -12.68 18.39
N LEU A 16 -12.37 -12.30 18.73
CA LEU A 16 -13.28 -11.57 17.85
C LEU A 16 -12.74 -10.18 17.52
N VAL A 17 -12.28 -9.43 18.53
CA VAL A 17 -11.67 -8.12 18.35
C VAL A 17 -10.42 -8.23 17.49
N HIS A 18 -9.55 -9.20 17.76
CA HIS A 18 -8.34 -9.40 16.97
C HIS A 18 -8.66 -9.75 15.50
N GLY A 19 -9.64 -10.64 15.29
CA GLY A 19 -10.13 -10.99 13.96
C GLY A 19 -10.72 -9.79 13.22
N LEU A 20 -11.53 -8.97 13.90
CA LEU A 20 -12.10 -7.76 13.32
C LEU A 20 -11.03 -6.73 12.97
N CYS A 21 -10.03 -6.53 13.83
CA CYS A 21 -8.89 -5.66 13.54
C CYS A 21 -8.09 -6.15 12.33
N LEU A 22 -7.83 -7.45 12.23
CA LEU A 22 -7.15 -8.04 11.06
C LEU A 22 -7.97 -7.88 9.79
N LEU A 23 -9.27 -8.10 9.85
CA LEU A 23 -10.18 -7.93 8.72
C LEU A 23 -10.22 -6.46 8.25
N LEU A 24 -10.37 -5.51 9.17
CA LEU A 24 -10.33 -4.07 8.84
C LEU A 24 -8.97 -3.66 8.26
N ALA A 25 -7.87 -4.15 8.83
CA ALA A 25 -6.54 -3.87 8.32
C ALA A 25 -6.33 -4.46 6.92
N GLY A 26 -6.83 -5.68 6.68
CA GLY A 26 -6.83 -6.33 5.37
C GLY A 26 -7.65 -5.55 4.35
N LEU A 27 -8.89 -5.21 4.68
CA LEU A 27 -9.79 -4.45 3.82
C LEU A 27 -9.22 -3.07 3.48
N LYS A 28 -8.64 -2.37 4.46
CA LYS A 28 -7.96 -1.09 4.24
C LYS A 28 -6.80 -1.23 3.26
N ASN A 29 -5.94 -2.22 3.45
CA ASN A 29 -4.79 -2.44 2.56
C ASN A 29 -5.24 -2.85 1.16
N LEU A 30 -6.28 -3.68 1.05
CA LEU A 30 -6.89 -4.02 -0.24
C LEU A 30 -7.46 -2.79 -0.93
N GLY A 31 -8.15 -1.91 -0.19
CA GLY A 31 -8.68 -0.65 -0.71
C GLY A 31 -7.58 0.25 -1.27
N PHE A 32 -6.49 0.47 -0.52
CA PHE A 32 -5.32 1.20 -1.04
C PHE A 32 -4.71 0.51 -2.24
N TRP A 33 -4.58 -0.82 -2.21
CA TRP A 33 -4.00 -1.56 -3.32
C TRP A 33 -4.83 -1.39 -4.61
N LEU A 34 -6.16 -1.52 -4.52
CA LEU A 34 -7.07 -1.33 -5.65
C LEU A 34 -7.07 0.12 -6.15
N LEU A 35 -7.03 1.10 -5.25
CA LEU A 35 -6.98 2.51 -5.64
C LEU A 35 -5.66 2.85 -6.33
N GLY A 36 -4.53 2.29 -5.87
CA GLY A 36 -3.26 2.43 -6.56
C GLY A 36 -3.25 1.75 -7.93
N LEU A 37 -3.95 0.62 -8.07
CA LEU A 37 -4.12 -0.05 -9.36
C LEU A 37 -4.94 0.81 -10.33
N LEU A 38 -5.99 1.46 -9.84
CA LEU A 38 -6.80 2.39 -10.62
C LEU A 38 -5.94 3.55 -11.14
N VAL A 39 -5.20 4.23 -10.26
CA VAL A 39 -4.27 5.32 -10.66
C VAL A 39 -3.27 4.83 -11.71
N LEU A 40 -2.64 3.67 -11.48
CA LEU A 40 -1.65 3.14 -12.42
C LEU A 40 -2.27 2.79 -13.78
N ALA A 41 -3.53 2.35 -13.80
CA ALA A 41 -4.26 2.04 -15.02
C ALA A 41 -4.77 3.29 -15.76
N GLU A 42 -4.98 4.40 -15.04
CA GLU A 42 -5.42 5.69 -15.58
C GLU A 42 -4.28 6.44 -16.29
N LEU A 43 -3.05 6.38 -15.77
CA LEU A 43 -1.89 7.10 -16.32
C LEU A 43 -1.70 6.97 -17.84
N PRO A 44 -1.84 5.78 -18.48
CA PRO A 44 -1.74 5.70 -19.93
C PRO A 44 -2.86 6.45 -20.67
N PHE A 45 -4.07 6.50 -20.12
CA PHE A 45 -5.17 7.25 -20.73
C PHE A 45 -4.90 8.76 -20.65
N ASP A 46 -4.32 9.22 -19.54
CA ASP A 46 -3.94 10.63 -19.38
C ASP A 46 -2.84 11.06 -20.39
N PHE A 47 -1.88 10.18 -20.71
CA PHE A 47 -0.79 10.51 -21.64
C PHE A 47 -1.11 10.25 -23.12
N PHE A 48 -2.15 9.49 -23.45
CA PHE A 48 -2.47 9.07 -24.82
C PHE A 48 -3.87 9.49 -25.26
N GLU A 49 -4.31 10.67 -24.84
CA GLU A 49 -5.68 11.19 -25.06
C GLU A 49 -6.08 11.29 -26.55
N TYR A 50 -5.11 11.45 -27.46
CA TYR A 50 -5.37 11.81 -28.87
C TYR A 50 -5.13 10.71 -29.92
N ASP A 51 -4.96 9.43 -29.52
CA ASP A 51 -4.69 8.28 -30.41
C ASP A 51 -3.44 8.39 -31.32
N ALA A 52 -2.73 9.52 -31.31
CA ALA A 52 -1.51 9.77 -32.06
C ALA A 52 -0.25 9.15 -31.40
N GLY A 53 -0.44 8.50 -30.25
CA GLY A 53 0.61 7.81 -29.51
C GLY A 53 1.66 8.75 -28.96
N LEU A 54 2.91 8.29 -28.90
CA LEU A 54 4.01 9.02 -28.24
C LEU A 54 4.43 10.33 -28.95
N TRP A 55 3.93 10.59 -30.15
CA TRP A 55 4.31 11.75 -30.96
C TRP A 55 3.56 13.03 -30.60
N ASP A 56 2.46 12.89 -29.86
CA ASP A 56 1.58 14.00 -29.51
C ASP A 56 1.79 14.49 -28.07
N LEU A 57 2.76 13.93 -27.35
CA LEU A 57 3.05 14.36 -25.99
C LEU A 57 3.62 15.78 -26.00
N SER A 58 3.07 16.61 -25.13
CA SER A 58 3.65 17.90 -24.80
C SER A 58 5.05 17.74 -24.17
N TRP A 59 5.86 18.81 -24.16
CA TRP A 59 7.19 18.75 -23.54
C TRP A 59 7.13 18.44 -22.04
N ASP A 60 6.09 18.91 -21.36
CA ASP A 60 5.80 18.60 -19.96
C ASP A 60 5.43 17.12 -19.78
N GLU A 61 4.56 16.55 -20.60
CA GLU A 61 4.22 15.12 -20.55
C GLU A 61 5.43 14.23 -20.85
N VAL A 62 6.27 14.60 -21.83
CA VAL A 62 7.54 13.91 -22.08
C VAL A 62 8.44 13.95 -20.85
N SER A 63 8.55 15.09 -20.18
CA SER A 63 9.38 15.22 -18.98
C SER A 63 8.84 14.38 -17.81
N VAL A 64 7.52 14.36 -17.61
CA VAL A 64 6.86 13.57 -16.57
C VAL A 64 7.00 12.08 -16.84
N THR A 65 6.75 11.63 -18.07
CA THR A 65 6.88 10.22 -18.46
C THR A 65 8.32 9.73 -18.38
N ALA A 66 9.31 10.56 -18.77
CA ALA A 66 10.73 10.24 -18.61
C ALA A 66 11.12 10.11 -17.13
N LEU A 67 10.70 11.05 -16.29
CA LEU A 67 10.99 11.02 -14.85
C LEU A 67 10.30 9.85 -14.16
N MET A 68 9.05 9.56 -14.51
CA MET A 68 8.30 8.41 -14.03
C MET A 68 9.03 7.10 -14.37
N SER A 69 9.50 6.97 -15.62
CA SER A 69 10.27 5.80 -16.08
C SER A 69 11.56 5.62 -15.28
N LEU A 70 12.27 6.72 -14.98
CA LEU A 70 13.49 6.71 -14.17
C LEU A 70 13.19 6.28 -12.73
N LEU A 71 12.11 6.78 -12.13
CA LEU A 71 11.68 6.40 -10.78
C LEU A 71 11.22 4.95 -10.69
N LEU A 72 10.52 4.44 -11.71
CA LEU A 72 10.16 3.03 -11.81
C LEU A 72 11.39 2.14 -11.96
N ALA A 73 12.36 2.53 -12.79
CA ALA A 73 13.62 1.82 -12.93
C ALA A 73 14.40 1.80 -11.61
N ARG A 74 14.42 2.93 -10.89
CA ARG A 74 14.97 3.03 -9.53
C ARG A 74 14.24 2.08 -8.58
N HIS A 75 12.91 2.09 -8.55
CA HIS A 75 12.11 1.21 -7.71
C HIS A 75 12.45 -0.27 -7.95
N LEU A 76 12.49 -0.69 -9.22
CA LEU A 76 12.86 -2.04 -9.61
C LEU A 76 14.29 -2.39 -9.20
N HIS A 77 15.24 -1.46 -9.38
CA HIS A 77 16.62 -1.63 -8.96
C HIS A 77 16.72 -1.86 -7.45
N TYR A 78 16.08 -1.03 -6.64
CA TYR A 78 16.08 -1.17 -5.18
C TYR A 78 15.33 -2.43 -4.73
N CYS A 79 14.23 -2.80 -5.38
CA CYS A 79 13.55 -4.07 -5.12
C CYS A 79 14.50 -5.26 -5.33
N ARG A 80 15.26 -5.26 -6.43
CA ARG A 80 16.27 -6.30 -6.69
C ARG A 80 17.41 -6.26 -5.68
N HIS A 81 17.92 -5.07 -5.37
CA HIS A 81 19.02 -4.88 -4.42
C HIS A 81 18.67 -5.39 -3.01
N PHE A 82 17.43 -5.17 -2.56
CA PHE A 82 16.95 -5.59 -1.24
C PHE A 82 16.24 -6.95 -1.24
N GLY A 83 16.29 -7.71 -2.33
CA GLY A 83 15.69 -9.05 -2.42
C GLY A 83 14.16 -9.06 -2.30
N VAL A 84 13.49 -7.96 -2.64
CA VAL A 84 12.04 -7.83 -2.64
C VAL A 84 11.49 -8.52 -3.90
N GLY A 85 10.69 -9.58 -3.72
CA GLY A 85 10.05 -10.27 -4.84
C GLY A 85 9.12 -9.37 -5.66
N PHE A 86 8.87 -9.73 -6.91
CA PHE A 86 8.08 -8.94 -7.86
C PHE A 86 6.72 -8.49 -7.28
N TRP A 87 5.93 -9.42 -6.75
CA TRP A 87 4.62 -9.13 -6.16
C TRP A 87 4.68 -8.22 -4.94
N ALA A 88 5.72 -8.34 -4.11
CA ALA A 88 5.92 -7.47 -2.96
C ALA A 88 6.36 -6.07 -3.38
N GLY A 89 7.19 -5.97 -4.43
CA GLY A 89 7.57 -4.69 -5.04
C GLY A 89 6.38 -3.99 -5.70
N LEU A 90 5.55 -4.73 -6.42
CA LEU A 90 4.32 -4.22 -7.02
C LEU A 90 3.31 -3.79 -5.95
N ALA A 91 3.07 -4.61 -4.92
CA ALA A 91 2.18 -4.25 -3.83
C ALA A 91 2.65 -2.98 -3.09
N ARG A 92 3.96 -2.80 -2.89
CA ARG A 92 4.52 -1.57 -2.31
C ARG A 92 4.21 -0.34 -3.17
N LEU A 93 4.40 -0.45 -4.48
CA LEU A 93 4.09 0.61 -5.44
C LEU A 93 2.60 0.98 -5.40
N LEU A 94 1.72 -0.02 -5.52
CA LEU A 94 0.28 0.18 -5.51
C LEU A 94 -0.23 0.73 -4.17
N LEU A 95 0.31 0.27 -3.03
CA LEU A 95 -0.02 0.85 -1.73
C LEU A 95 0.43 2.30 -1.59
N ALA A 96 1.58 2.68 -2.16
CA ALA A 96 2.04 4.08 -2.13
C ALA A 96 1.12 4.98 -2.98
N LEU A 97 0.81 4.56 -4.21
CA LEU A 97 -0.13 5.26 -5.09
C LEU A 97 -1.53 5.36 -4.47
N GLY A 98 -2.05 4.26 -3.89
CA GLY A 98 -3.36 4.25 -3.27
C GLY A 98 -3.46 5.13 -2.03
N ARG A 99 -2.40 5.22 -1.21
CA ARG A 99 -2.38 6.16 -0.07
C ARG A 99 -2.38 7.60 -0.54
N MET A 100 -1.62 7.90 -1.58
CA MET A 100 -1.58 9.23 -2.21
C MET A 100 -2.95 9.59 -2.80
N ALA A 101 -3.57 8.70 -3.57
CA ALA A 101 -4.91 8.91 -4.12
C ALA A 101 -5.97 9.09 -3.03
N SER A 102 -5.88 8.31 -1.94
CA SER A 102 -6.79 8.49 -0.79
C SER A 102 -6.62 9.86 -0.14
N PHE A 103 -5.39 10.35 -0.04
CA PHE A 103 -5.11 11.71 0.46
C PHE A 103 -5.73 12.78 -0.45
N ILE A 104 -5.58 12.64 -1.77
CA ILE A 104 -6.20 13.55 -2.75
C ILE A 104 -7.73 13.51 -2.64
N LEU A 105 -8.34 12.32 -2.54
CA LEU A 105 -9.80 12.17 -2.39
C LEU A 105 -10.32 12.79 -1.09
N ILE A 106 -9.59 12.62 0.02
CA ILE A 106 -9.95 13.24 1.30
C ILE A 106 -9.88 14.77 1.19
N LEU A 107 -8.83 15.30 0.55
CA LEU A 107 -8.67 16.73 0.33
C LEU A 107 -9.80 17.28 -0.54
N ALA A 108 -10.06 16.64 -1.69
CA ALA A 108 -11.13 17.02 -2.61
C ALA A 108 -12.51 16.95 -1.95
N GLY A 109 -12.78 15.89 -1.18
CA GLY A 109 -14.03 15.74 -0.42
C GLY A 109 -14.19 16.79 0.68
N GLY A 110 -13.11 17.14 1.38
CA GLY A 110 -13.10 18.21 2.38
C GLY A 110 -13.40 19.58 1.79
N VAL A 111 -12.77 19.90 0.66
CA VAL A 111 -13.05 21.13 -0.10
C VAL A 111 -14.50 21.16 -0.56
N LEU A 112 -15.02 20.06 -1.13
CA LEU A 112 -16.41 19.96 -1.56
C LEU A 112 -17.40 20.19 -0.41
N ILE A 113 -17.14 19.62 0.78
CA ILE A 113 -18.02 19.85 1.94
C ILE A 113 -17.98 21.33 2.35
N ALA A 114 -16.81 21.96 2.36
CA ALA A 114 -16.67 23.37 2.71
C ALA A 114 -17.41 24.28 1.73
N THR A 115 -17.33 24.01 0.42
CA THR A 115 -18.02 24.82 -0.60
C THR A 115 -19.54 24.66 -0.51
N LEU A 116 -20.03 23.43 -0.29
CA LEU A 116 -21.46 23.19 -0.04
C LEU A 116 -21.99 23.93 1.20
N GLN A 117 -21.16 24.09 2.23
CA GLN A 117 -21.53 24.85 3.44
C GLN A 117 -21.52 26.36 3.23
N MET A 118 -20.67 26.87 2.34
CA MET A 118 -20.58 28.31 2.03
C MET A 118 -21.65 28.78 1.05
N GLY A 119 -22.40 27.87 0.40
CA GLY A 119 -23.47 28.21 -0.55
C GLY A 119 -22.98 28.57 -1.95
N ASP A 120 -21.67 28.75 -2.13
CA ASP A 120 -21.01 29.06 -3.40
C ASP A 120 -20.47 27.79 -4.08
N ALA A 121 -21.34 26.81 -4.29
CA ALA A 121 -20.98 25.59 -5.04
C ALA A 121 -20.61 25.89 -6.51
N SER A 122 -21.11 27.00 -7.08
CA SER A 122 -20.92 27.35 -8.49
C SER A 122 -19.54 27.94 -8.82
N GLU A 123 -18.83 28.54 -7.85
CA GLU A 123 -17.51 29.14 -8.10
C GLU A 123 -16.37 28.10 -8.14
N TRP A 124 -16.58 26.92 -7.57
CA TRP A 124 -15.55 25.87 -7.44
C TRP A 124 -15.84 24.59 -8.25
N LEU A 125 -16.95 24.58 -8.99
CA LEU A 125 -17.20 23.61 -10.06
C LEU A 125 -16.19 23.65 -11.24
N PRO A 126 -15.30 24.65 -11.48
CA PRO A 126 -14.26 24.51 -12.48
C PRO A 126 -13.09 23.61 -12.06
N ILE A 127 -13.16 22.89 -10.94
CA ILE A 127 -12.29 21.70 -10.73
C ILE A 127 -12.56 20.62 -11.80
N SER A 128 -13.67 20.75 -12.55
CA SER A 128 -13.94 19.96 -13.77
C SER A 128 -13.45 20.59 -15.08
N ALA A 129 -12.84 21.78 -15.04
CA ALA A 129 -12.19 22.35 -16.22
C ALA A 129 -10.89 21.60 -16.47
N HIS A 130 -10.83 20.86 -17.56
CA HIS A 130 -9.67 20.11 -18.09
C HIS A 130 -8.48 21.02 -18.47
N ASP A 131 -8.26 22.15 -17.80
CA ASP A 131 -7.32 23.19 -18.20
C ASP A 131 -6.57 23.86 -17.03
N ASP A 132 -6.70 23.36 -15.80
CA ASP A 132 -5.87 23.86 -14.69
C ASP A 132 -4.50 23.17 -14.67
N LEU A 133 -3.55 23.77 -15.40
CA LEU A 133 -2.14 23.36 -15.41
C LEU A 133 -1.57 23.14 -14.01
N VAL A 134 -2.01 23.92 -13.01
CA VAL A 134 -1.53 23.79 -11.62
C VAL A 134 -2.04 22.51 -10.99
N GLY A 135 -3.32 22.19 -11.18
CA GLY A 135 -3.93 20.94 -10.73
C GLY A 135 -3.28 19.71 -11.35
N THR A 136 -3.06 19.74 -12.67
CA THR A 136 -2.41 18.65 -13.42
C THR A 136 -0.96 18.47 -12.98
N LEU A 137 -0.18 19.54 -12.86
CA LEU A 137 1.20 19.48 -12.38
C LEU A 137 1.29 19.00 -10.94
N PHE A 138 0.36 19.43 -10.08
CA PHE A 138 0.28 18.97 -8.69
C PHE A 138 -0.03 17.46 -8.64
N TYR A 139 -1.00 16.99 -9.42
CA TYR A 139 -1.34 15.57 -9.52
C TYR A 139 -0.13 14.72 -9.97
N TYR A 140 0.50 15.08 -11.09
CA TYR A 140 1.69 14.38 -11.57
C TYR A 140 2.85 14.46 -10.57
N GLY A 141 3.05 15.61 -9.93
CA GLY A 141 4.05 15.76 -8.86
C GLY A 141 3.81 14.80 -7.70
N MET A 142 2.55 14.64 -7.28
CA MET A 142 2.16 13.71 -6.21
C MET A 142 2.32 12.24 -6.63
N VAL A 143 2.00 11.90 -7.88
CA VAL A 143 2.24 10.57 -8.46
C VAL A 143 3.74 10.25 -8.44
N LEU A 144 4.57 11.13 -8.99
CA LEU A 144 6.02 10.97 -9.01
C LEU A 144 6.59 10.85 -7.60
N PHE A 145 6.12 11.67 -6.66
CA PHE A 145 6.51 11.60 -5.25
C PHE A 145 6.13 10.26 -4.61
N ALA A 146 4.93 9.75 -4.90
CA ALA A 146 4.49 8.44 -4.41
C ALA A 146 5.36 7.29 -4.97
N ILE A 147 5.70 7.32 -6.26
CA ILE A 147 6.61 6.33 -6.88
C ILE A 147 8.01 6.44 -6.27
N TYR A 148 8.51 7.66 -6.04
CA TYR A 148 9.79 7.89 -5.39
C TYR A 148 9.85 7.26 -3.98
N LEU A 149 8.79 7.44 -3.18
CA LEU A 149 8.69 6.89 -1.83
C LEU A 149 8.39 5.38 -1.79
N ALA A 150 7.87 4.81 -2.88
CA ALA A 150 7.59 3.37 -2.96
C ALA A 150 8.86 2.52 -2.95
N ALA A 151 10.00 3.08 -3.39
CA ALA A 151 11.27 2.38 -3.47
C ALA A 151 11.70 1.90 -2.06
N PRO A 152 12.05 0.61 -1.92
CA PRO A 152 12.52 0.10 -0.62
C PRO A 152 13.83 0.79 -0.23
N ALA A 153 13.90 1.27 1.01
CA ALA A 153 15.08 1.95 1.56
C ALA A 153 15.93 1.07 2.49
N SER A 154 15.47 -0.15 2.80
CA SER A 154 16.11 -1.06 3.73
C SER A 154 15.77 -2.51 3.35
N PRO A 155 16.67 -3.49 3.59
CA PRO A 155 16.37 -4.89 3.38
C PRO A 155 15.11 -5.29 4.15
N ALA A 156 14.31 -6.16 3.54
CA ALA A 156 13.19 -6.76 4.25
C ALA A 156 13.75 -7.47 5.49
N ARG A 157 13.27 -7.08 6.68
CA ARG A 157 13.64 -7.76 7.92
C ARG A 157 13.33 -9.24 7.71
N PRO A 158 14.31 -10.15 7.83
CA PRO A 158 14.02 -11.56 7.69
C PRO A 158 12.96 -11.90 8.74
N VAL A 159 11.83 -12.41 8.29
CA VAL A 159 10.85 -13.04 9.19
C VAL A 159 11.63 -14.20 9.80
N SER A 160 12.06 -14.03 11.05
CA SER A 160 12.75 -15.09 11.76
C SER A 160 11.80 -16.27 11.86
N VAL A 161 12.07 -17.29 11.04
CA VAL A 161 11.40 -18.61 11.07
C VAL A 161 11.52 -19.29 12.46
N ASN A 162 12.32 -18.72 13.36
CA ASN A 162 12.61 -19.25 14.69
C ASN A 162 11.49 -19.12 15.73
N GLU A 163 10.40 -18.38 15.48
CA GLU A 163 9.27 -18.34 16.44
C GLU A 163 8.22 -19.44 16.23
N ALA A 164 8.21 -20.11 15.07
CA ALA A 164 7.24 -21.18 14.78
C ALA A 164 7.72 -22.60 15.16
N THR A 165 8.98 -22.76 15.58
CA THR A 165 9.59 -24.10 15.82
C THR A 165 10.01 -24.33 17.29
N ALA A 166 9.69 -23.41 18.20
CA ALA A 166 10.12 -23.50 19.60
C ALA A 166 9.18 -24.30 20.53
N THR A 167 8.19 -25.03 20.00
CA THR A 167 7.26 -25.83 20.81
C THR A 167 7.10 -27.28 20.36
N ARG A 168 8.04 -27.83 19.58
CA ARG A 168 8.16 -29.29 19.46
C ARG A 168 9.07 -29.79 20.59
N ILE A 169 8.51 -29.87 21.79
CA ILE A 169 9.10 -30.65 22.88
C ILE A 169 8.99 -32.11 22.44
N GLU A 170 10.09 -32.68 21.96
CA GLU A 170 10.18 -34.12 21.79
C GLU A 170 10.07 -34.76 23.18
N PRO A 171 9.13 -35.68 23.42
CA PRO A 171 9.12 -36.43 24.66
C PRO A 171 10.34 -37.34 24.68
N THR A 172 11.32 -37.02 25.53
CA THR A 172 12.41 -37.94 25.88
C THR A 172 11.80 -39.18 26.52
N LEU A 173 11.70 -40.24 25.73
CA LEU A 173 11.33 -41.58 26.19
C LEU A 173 12.49 -42.10 27.06
N ASN A 174 12.34 -41.98 28.38
CA ASN A 174 13.24 -42.60 29.35
C ASN A 174 13.13 -44.14 29.23
N THR A 175 13.99 -44.76 28.42
CA THR A 175 14.17 -46.22 28.39
C THR A 175 15.18 -46.66 29.45
N ALA A 176 14.91 -46.32 30.71
CA ALA A 176 15.76 -46.72 31.84
C ALA A 176 14.93 -47.29 33.00
N VAL A 177 14.00 -48.21 32.71
CA VAL A 177 13.44 -49.15 33.70
C VAL A 177 13.11 -50.46 32.99
N LYS A 178 14.10 -51.33 32.80
CA LYS A 178 13.86 -52.79 32.73
C LYS A 178 15.14 -53.59 32.98
N ASP A 179 15.73 -53.41 34.16
CA ASP A 179 16.60 -54.42 34.76
C ASP A 179 16.02 -54.82 36.11
N VAL A 180 15.00 -55.69 36.08
CA VAL A 180 14.69 -56.59 37.20
C VAL A 180 14.15 -57.91 36.63
N SER A 181 14.72 -59.00 37.18
CA SER A 181 14.35 -60.42 37.14
C SER A 181 14.56 -61.20 35.83
N LEU A 182 15.67 -61.93 35.78
CA LEU A 182 15.69 -63.40 35.88
C LEU A 182 16.94 -63.86 36.64
#